data_AF-A0A3D1TZU1-F1
#
_entry.id   AF-A0A3D1TZU1-F1
#
_cell.length_a   1.000
_cell.length_b   1.000
_cell.length_c   1.000
_cell.angle_alpha   90.00
_cell.angle_beta   90.00
_cell.angle_gamma   90.00
#
_symmetry.space_group_name_H-M   'P 1'
#
loop_
_entity.id
_entity.type
_entity.pdbx_description
1 polymer ?
#
loop_
_entity_poly.entity_id
_entity_poly.type
_entity_poly.pdbx_seq_one_letter_code
_entity_poly.pdbx_strand_id
1 'polypeptide(L)'
;MSLRPWLYQITVNVFRNRVRRRQLPLVVLDGDPRAASETEQPERAIELSELAQELSALLASLPPRHREAVALRHIECLSYPEIALVLDQPEGTVKA
;
A
#
# COMPACT_ATOMS: atom_id res chain seq x y z
N MET A 1 -7.03 -17.10 -17.56
CA MET A 1 -6.71 -16.44 -16.27
C MET A 1 -5.36 -15.75 -16.43
N SER A 2 -5.28 -14.46 -16.10
CA SER A 2 -4.01 -13.72 -16.07
C SER A 2 -3.22 -14.09 -14.81
N LEU A 3 -1.90 -14.28 -14.92
CA LEU A 3 -1.04 -14.69 -13.81
C LEU A 3 -0.85 -13.58 -12.77
N ARG A 4 -0.82 -12.31 -13.19
CA ARG A 4 -0.58 -11.15 -12.30
C ARG A 4 -1.62 -11.05 -11.18
N PRO A 5 -2.94 -11.01 -11.46
CA PRO A 5 -3.97 -10.92 -10.42
C PRO A 5 -3.93 -12.09 -9.43
N TRP A 6 -3.65 -13.30 -9.91
CA TRP A 6 -3.54 -14.48 -9.05
C TRP A 6 -2.35 -14.38 -8.08
N LEU A 7 -1.20 -13.86 -8.54
CA LEU A 7 -0.07 -13.57 -7.65
C LEU A 7 -0.41 -12.49 -6.62
N TYR A 8 -1.16 -11.44 -6.98
CA TYR A 8 -1.62 -10.44 -6.01
C TYR A 8 -2.57 -11.02 -4.97
N GLN A 9 -3.47 -11.95 -5.34
CA GLN A 9 -4.29 -12.67 -4.35
C GLN A 9 -3.42 -13.35 -3.30
N ILE A 10 -2.36 -14.06 -3.74
CA ILE A 10 -1.43 -14.72 -2.83
C ILE A 10 -0.75 -13.69 -1.92
N THR A 11 -0.22 -12.62 -2.48
CA THR A 11 0.47 -11.56 -1.72
C THR A 11 -0.44 -10.91 -0.68
N VAL A 12 -1.65 -10.53 -1.07
CA VAL A 12 -2.66 -9.93 -0.17
C VAL A 12 -3.03 -10.90 0.96
N ASN A 13 -3.27 -12.16 0.63
CA ASN A 13 -3.62 -13.18 1.61
C ASN A 13 -2.48 -13.45 2.59
N VAL A 14 -1.23 -13.53 2.12
CA VAL A 14 -0.05 -13.68 2.97
C VAL A 14 0.14 -12.46 3.88
N PHE A 15 -0.02 -11.24 3.35
CA PHE A 15 0.08 -10.01 4.13
C PHE A 15 -0.98 -9.93 5.23
N ARG A 16 -2.26 -10.16 4.89
CA ARG A 16 -3.38 -10.18 5.86
C ARG A 16 -3.13 -11.21 6.96
N ASN A 17 -2.66 -12.40 6.60
CA ASN A 17 -2.30 -13.44 7.56
C ASN A 17 -1.14 -13.02 8.48
N ARG A 18 -0.12 -12.38 7.93
CA ARG A 18 1.03 -11.88 8.71
C ARG A 18 0.63 -10.75 9.67
N VAL A 19 -0.23 -9.83 9.25
CA VAL A 19 -0.75 -8.75 10.10
C VAL A 19 -1.64 -9.31 11.20
N ARG A 20 -2.58 -10.22 10.88
CA ARG A 20 -3.42 -10.88 11.89
C ARG A 20 -2.62 -11.66 12.94
N ARG A 21 -1.51 -12.26 12.55
CA ARG A 21 -0.65 -13.07 13.44
C ARG A 21 0.40 -12.25 14.21
N ARG A 22 0.61 -10.98 13.88
CA ARG A 22 1.53 -10.11 14.62
C ARG A 22 0.87 -9.64 15.93
N GLN A 23 1.33 -10.15 17.06
CA GLN A 23 1.46 -9.34 18.27
C GLN A 23 2.58 -8.34 17.97
N LEU A 24 2.30 -7.05 17.86
CA LEU A 24 3.29 -6.05 17.44
C LEU A 24 4.42 -5.92 18.49
N PRO A 25 5.68 -6.26 18.17
CA PRO A 25 6.80 -5.63 18.86
C PRO A 25 6.93 -4.22 18.27
N LEU A 26 6.95 -3.21 19.14
CA LEU A 26 7.38 -1.86 18.79
C LEU A 26 8.81 -1.95 18.23
N VAL A 27 8.96 -1.68 16.93
CA VAL A 27 10.27 -1.45 16.32
C VAL A 27 10.54 0.03 16.43
N VAL A 28 11.63 0.39 17.10
CA VAL A 28 12.18 1.74 17.09
C VAL A 28 12.69 2.01 15.68
N LEU A 29 12.17 3.07 15.05
CA LEU A 29 12.73 3.61 13.81
C LEU A 29 14.09 4.22 14.15
N ASP A 30 15.15 3.43 14.02
CA ASP A 30 16.50 3.98 13.92
C ASP A 30 16.72 4.28 12.44
N GLY A 31 16.45 5.53 12.06
CA GLY A 31 16.60 5.99 10.68
C GLY A 31 18.08 6.16 10.35
N ASP A 32 18.59 5.40 9.38
CA ASP A 32 19.86 5.73 8.73
C ASP A 32 19.62 6.91 7.77
N PRO A 33 20.20 8.10 8.00
CA PRO A 33 19.98 9.28 7.14
C PRO A 33 20.67 9.19 5.77
N ARG A 34 21.42 8.12 5.48
CA ARG A 34 22.41 8.10 4.38
C ARG A 34 21.92 7.63 3.01
N ALA A 35 20.62 7.71 2.74
CA ALA A 35 20.09 7.54 1.38
C ALA A 35 19.82 8.87 0.65
N ALA A 36 20.39 9.99 1.12
CA ALA A 36 20.35 11.25 0.40
C ALA A 36 21.32 11.19 -0.79
N SER A 37 20.76 11.03 -2.00
CA SER A 37 21.49 11.28 -3.24
C SER A 37 21.99 12.72 -3.24
N GLU A 38 23.28 12.94 -3.51
CA GLU A 38 23.93 14.27 -3.51
C GLU A 38 23.40 15.25 -4.57
N THR A 39 22.38 14.84 -5.35
CA THR A 39 21.85 15.60 -6.49
C THR A 39 20.47 16.22 -6.23
N GLU A 40 19.81 15.94 -5.10
CA GLU A 40 18.49 16.51 -4.78
C GLU A 40 18.59 17.66 -3.78
N GLN A 41 17.97 18.78 -4.14
CA GLN A 41 17.86 19.95 -3.28
C GLN A 41 17.25 19.52 -1.93
N PRO A 42 17.93 19.72 -0.79
CA PRO A 42 17.50 19.17 0.49
C PRO A 42 16.11 19.66 0.91
N GLU A 43 15.74 20.88 0.50
CA GLU A 43 14.40 21.45 0.67
C GLU A 43 13.34 20.60 -0.04
N ARG A 44 13.53 20.25 -1.32
CA ARG A 44 12.60 19.36 -2.05
C ARG A 44 12.52 17.97 -1.44
N ALA A 45 13.64 17.43 -0.96
CA ALA A 45 13.65 16.11 -0.34
C ALA A 45 12.80 16.09 0.95
N ILE A 46 12.87 17.16 1.75
CA ILE A 46 12.03 17.34 2.94
C ILE A 46 10.56 17.50 2.54
N GLU A 47 10.25 18.39 1.60
CA GLU A 47 8.87 18.60 1.10
C GLU A 47 8.23 17.30 0.59
N LEU A 48 8.96 16.50 -0.19
CA LEU A 48 8.50 15.20 -0.67
C LEU A 48 8.29 14.20 0.47
N SER A 49 9.16 14.22 1.49
CA SER A 49 9.02 13.36 2.66
C SER A 49 7.78 13.72 3.47
N GLU A 50 7.53 15.01 3.71
CA GLU A 50 6.34 15.50 4.43
C GLU A 50 5.06 15.13 3.68
N LEU A 51 5.03 15.37 2.36
CA LEU A 51 3.91 14.98 1.51
C LEU A 51 3.65 13.46 1.54
N ALA A 52 4.72 12.65 1.49
CA ALA A 52 4.60 11.20 1.56
C ALA A 52 4.07 10.73 2.93
N GLN A 53 4.49 11.38 4.02
CA GLN A 53 3.99 11.09 5.37
C GLN A 53 2.51 11.47 5.51
N GLU A 54 2.10 12.63 5.02
CA GLU A 54 0.70 13.07 5.03
C GLU A 54 -0.19 12.12 4.22
N LEU A 55 0.24 11.77 3.01
CA LEU A 55 -0.47 10.81 2.16
C LEU A 55 -0.58 9.43 2.84
N SER A 56 0.51 8.96 3.46
CA SER A 56 0.51 7.71 4.21
C SER A 56 -0.48 7.75 5.39
N ALA A 57 -0.53 8.85 6.14
CA ALA A 57 -1.47 9.03 7.24
C ALA A 57 -2.93 9.04 6.75
N LEU A 58 -3.21 9.73 5.63
CA LEU A 58 -4.55 9.74 5.02
C LEU A 58 -4.97 8.36 4.54
N LEU A 59 -4.09 7.64 3.83
CA LEU A 59 -4.34 6.24 3.44
C LEU A 59 -4.55 5.35 4.67
N ALA A 60 -3.81 5.59 5.75
CA ALA A 60 -3.95 4.87 7.02
C ALA A 60 -5.26 5.18 7.76
N SER A 61 -5.89 6.33 7.52
CA SER A 61 -7.22 6.65 8.05
C SER A 61 -8.35 5.94 7.32
N LEU A 62 -8.11 5.46 6.08
CA LEU A 62 -9.12 4.73 5.34
C LEU A 62 -9.43 3.38 6.00
N PRO A 63 -10.70 2.93 5.96
CA PRO A 63 -11.06 1.56 6.30
C PRO A 63 -10.19 0.56 5.53
N PRO A 64 -9.74 -0.56 6.14
CA PRO A 64 -8.79 -1.47 5.52
C PRO A 64 -9.16 -1.93 4.11
N ARG A 65 -10.47 -2.13 3.86
CA ARG A 65 -11.01 -2.52 2.55
C ARG A 65 -10.78 -1.48 1.46
N HIS A 66 -11.00 -0.20 1.76
CA HIS A 66 -10.79 0.89 0.79
C HIS A 66 -9.31 1.11 0.53
N ARG A 67 -8.47 1.01 1.57
CA ARG A 67 -7.02 1.17 1.44
C ARG A 67 -6.41 0.14 0.48
N GLU A 68 -6.81 -1.11 0.59
CA GLU A 68 -6.36 -2.17 -0.31
C GLU A 68 -6.82 -1.94 -1.76
N ALA A 69 -8.08 -1.55 -1.97
CA ALA A 69 -8.61 -1.24 -3.30
C ALA A 69 -7.87 -0.04 -3.96
N VAL A 70 -7.62 1.03 -3.19
CA VAL A 70 -6.88 2.21 -3.66
C VAL A 70 -5.45 1.85 -4.05
N ALA A 71 -4.75 1.05 -3.24
CA ALA A 71 -3.39 0.60 -3.54
C ALA A 71 -3.34 -0.25 -4.82
N LEU A 72 -4.21 -1.25 -4.94
CA LEU A 72 -4.27 -2.11 -6.14
C LEU A 72 -4.60 -1.32 -7.41
N ARG A 73 -5.40 -0.25 -7.29
CA ARG A 73 -5.77 0.60 -8.42
C ARG A 73 -4.67 1.58 -8.83
N HIS A 74 -4.09 2.30 -7.88
CA HIS A 74 -3.24 3.46 -8.17
C HIS A 74 -1.75 3.15 -8.12
N ILE A 75 -1.35 2.10 -7.39
CA ILE A 75 0.05 1.68 -7.28
C ILE A 75 0.31 0.53 -8.27
N GLU A 76 -0.54 -0.50 -8.24
CA GLU A 76 -0.37 -1.70 -9.07
C GLU A 76 -1.05 -1.60 -10.44
N CYS A 77 -1.80 -0.51 -10.67
CA CYS A 77 -2.50 -0.20 -11.92
C CYS A 77 -3.44 -1.32 -12.41
N LEU A 78 -4.07 -2.06 -11.49
CA LEU A 78 -5.00 -3.13 -11.83
C LEU A 78 -6.36 -2.57 -12.29
N SER A 79 -7.03 -3.32 -13.16
CA SER A 79 -8.40 -3.04 -13.59
C SER A 79 -9.43 -3.42 -12.50
N TYR A 80 -10.63 -2.81 -12.52
CA TYR A 80 -11.69 -3.16 -11.57
C TYR A 80 -12.02 -4.67 -11.51
N PRO A 81 -12.12 -5.39 -12.65
CA PRO A 81 -12.32 -6.85 -12.61
C PRO A 81 -11.16 -7.60 -11.94
N GLU A 82 -9.91 -7.17 -12.14
CA GLU A 82 -8.75 -7.80 -11.51
C GLU A 82 -8.72 -7.53 -10.01
N ILE A 83 -9.08 -6.32 -9.57
CA ILE A 83 -9.17 -5.97 -8.15
C ILE A 83 -10.28 -6.76 -7.47
N ALA A 84 -11.44 -6.91 -8.12
CA ALA A 84 -12.54 -7.75 -7.64
C ALA A 84 -12.10 -9.20 -7.40
N LEU A 85 -11.33 -9.76 -8.35
CA LEU A 85 -10.71 -11.07 -8.18
C LEU A 85 -9.73 -11.08 -7.01
N VAL A 86 -8.84 -10.09 -6.91
CA VAL A 86 -7.82 -10.02 -5.85
C VAL A 86 -8.43 -9.94 -4.44
N LEU A 87 -9.50 -9.15 -4.29
CA LEU A 87 -10.14 -8.90 -3.01
C LEU A 87 -11.24 -9.90 -2.67
N ASP A 88 -11.58 -10.82 -3.59
CA ASP A 88 -12.71 -11.74 -3.51
C ASP A 88 -14.04 -11.00 -3.22
N GLN A 89 -14.30 -9.95 -4.01
CA GLN A 89 -15.48 -9.08 -3.86
C GLN A 89 -16.14 -8.80 -5.22
N PRO A 90 -17.46 -8.55 -5.26
CA PRO A 90 -18.12 -8.11 -6.48
C PRO A 90 -17.55 -6.79 -7.00
N GLU A 91 -17.44 -6.63 -8.33
CA GLU A 91 -16.96 -5.37 -8.93
C GLU A 91 -17.76 -4.14 -8.48
N GLY A 92 -19.07 -4.30 -8.23
CA GLY A 92 -19.92 -3.22 -7.73
C GLY A 92 -19.48 -2.72 -6.34
N THR A 93 -18.94 -3.61 -5.51
CA THR A 93 -18.41 -3.27 -4.17
C THR A 93 -17.03 -2.61 -4.26
N VAL A 94 -16.24 -2.90 -5.29
CA VAL A 94 -14.93 -2.26 -5.51
C VAL A 94 -15.06 -0.86 -6.10
N LYS A 95 -16.14 -0.59 -6.84
CA LYS A 95 -16.42 0.71 -7.47
C LYS A 95 -17.13 1.71 -6.53
N ALA A 96 -17.82 1.21 -5.52
CA ALA A 96 -18.58 2.02 -4.54
C ALA A 96 -17.67 2.62 -3.47
#